data_AF-A0A7V0YU30-F1
#
_entry.id   AF-A0A7V0YU30-F1
#
_cell.length_a   1.000
_cell.length_b   1.000
_cell.length_c   1.000
_cell.angle_alpha   90.00
_cell.angle_beta   90.00
_cell.angle_gamma   90.00
#
_symmetry.space_group_name_H-M   'P 1'
#
loop_
_entity.id
_entity.type
_entity.pdbx_description
1 polymer ?
#
loop_
_entity_poly.entity_id
_entity_poly.type
_entity_poly.pdbx_seq_one_letter_code
_entity_poly.pdbx_strand_id
1 'polypeptide(L)'
;MKKIILILPLLLFILTNMAVLAVEVKDEANVVIISTQGYEVHWKKAAQMGYIQAFVAGSKDTIIGSSGRAFYHSSDYGGWKDWGALQKWELVEKTANKAVVKYISRDAGTKEYTCIATYYDSVPYIKHEVTVKNTGDAAVTSFASGHDPMFEVNMETEGMQNNAQPFPHVVYWMKDGYYAG
;
A
#
# COMPACT_ATOMS: atom_id res chain seq x y z
N MET A 1 -25.52 -26.04 -46.70
CA MET A 1 -24.45 -25.37 -45.94
C MET A 1 -25.03 -24.83 -44.62
N LYS A 2 -24.95 -25.59 -43.53
CA LYS A 2 -25.55 -25.23 -42.22
C LYS A 2 -24.59 -25.60 -41.09
N LYS A 3 -23.45 -24.91 -40.95
CA LYS A 3 -22.52 -25.09 -39.81
C LYS A 3 -21.68 -23.83 -39.47
N ILE A 4 -22.16 -22.61 -39.74
CA ILE A 4 -21.35 -21.39 -39.52
C ILE A 4 -21.96 -20.39 -38.50
N ILE A 5 -23.16 -20.63 -37.96
CA ILE A 5 -23.88 -19.59 -37.19
C ILE A 5 -23.70 -19.70 -35.65
N LEU A 6 -22.89 -20.65 -35.15
CA LEU A 6 -22.71 -20.84 -33.70
C LEU A 6 -21.41 -20.28 -33.12
N ILE A 7 -20.50 -19.75 -33.95
CA ILE A 7 -19.19 -19.28 -33.48
C ILE A 7 -19.25 -17.82 -33.01
N LEU A 8 -20.13 -17.01 -33.59
CA LEU A 8 -20.23 -15.58 -33.30
C LEU A 8 -20.70 -15.24 -31.86
N PRO A 9 -21.74 -15.87 -31.29
CA PRO A 9 -22.12 -15.58 -29.90
C PRO A 9 -21.11 -16.13 -28.90
N LEU A 10 -20.40 -17.22 -29.22
CA LEU A 10 -19.35 -17.78 -28.37
C LEU A 10 -18.10 -16.88 -28.37
N LEU A 11 -17.71 -16.30 -29.51
CA LEU A 11 -16.63 -15.31 -29.58
C LEU A 11 -16.99 -14.02 -28.84
N LEU A 12 -18.25 -13.56 -28.93
CA LEU A 12 -18.72 -12.40 -28.18
C LEU A 12 -18.68 -12.63 -26.66
N PHE A 13 -19.00 -13.84 -26.20
CA PHE A 13 -18.97 -14.22 -24.78
C PHE A 13 -17.54 -14.37 -24.22
N ILE A 14 -16.59 -14.77 -25.06
CA ILE A 14 -15.16 -14.85 -24.71
C ILE A 14 -14.54 -13.44 -24.68
N LEU A 15 -14.99 -12.52 -25.54
CA LEU A 15 -14.50 -11.13 -25.58
C LEU A 15 -15.04 -10.25 -24.43
N THR A 16 -16.21 -10.57 -23.86
CA THR A 16 -16.78 -9.82 -22.72
C THR A 16 -16.31 -10.31 -21.34
N ASN A 17 -15.61 -11.44 -21.28
CA ASN A 17 -15.07 -12.02 -20.03
C ASN A 17 -13.54 -11.87 -19.91
N MET A 18 -12.93 -10.96 -20.66
CA MET A 18 -11.65 -10.40 -20.23
C MET A 18 -11.95 -9.55 -19.00
N ALA A 19 -12.11 -10.21 -17.85
CA ALA A 19 -11.98 -9.57 -16.55
C ALA A 19 -10.73 -8.72 -16.67
N VAL A 20 -10.92 -7.40 -16.61
CA VAL A 20 -9.84 -6.45 -16.80
C VAL A 20 -8.93 -6.64 -15.61
N LEU A 21 -7.94 -7.52 -15.76
CA LEU A 21 -6.78 -7.59 -14.88
C LEU A 21 -6.12 -6.23 -15.04
N ALA A 22 -6.43 -5.32 -14.13
CA ALA A 22 -5.81 -4.03 -14.05
C ALA A 22 -6.02 -3.48 -12.66
N VAL A 23 -4.91 -3.14 -12.00
CA VAL A 23 -4.94 -2.38 -10.76
C VAL A 23 -5.61 -1.02 -11.03
N GLU A 24 -6.69 -0.73 -10.31
CA GLU A 24 -7.34 0.56 -10.32
C GLU A 24 -6.67 1.50 -9.30
N VAL A 25 -6.49 2.76 -9.69
CA VAL A 25 -5.91 3.79 -8.84
C VAL A 25 -6.83 5.00 -8.90
N LYS A 26 -7.43 5.36 -7.78
CA LYS A 26 -8.40 6.45 -7.67
C LYS A 26 -7.92 7.49 -6.67
N ASP A 27 -8.03 8.76 -7.09
CA ASP A 27 -7.70 9.90 -6.25
C ASP A 27 -8.94 10.41 -5.53
N GLU A 28 -8.92 10.44 -4.20
CA GLU A 28 -9.99 10.98 -3.36
C GLU A 28 -9.45 12.09 -2.46
N ALA A 29 -10.32 12.87 -1.83
CA ALA A 29 -9.90 14.04 -1.05
C ALA A 29 -8.81 13.73 0.01
N ASN A 30 -8.98 12.62 0.75
CA ASN A 30 -8.12 12.28 1.88
C ASN A 30 -7.25 11.03 1.66
N VAL A 31 -7.49 10.29 0.57
CA VAL A 31 -6.83 9.01 0.29
C VAL A 31 -6.53 8.83 -1.19
N VAL A 32 -5.52 8.00 -1.49
CA VAL A 32 -5.37 7.36 -2.81
C VAL A 32 -5.84 5.91 -2.63
N ILE A 33 -6.87 5.51 -3.38
CA ILE A 33 -7.45 4.16 -3.30
C ILE A 33 -6.84 3.30 -4.40
N ILE A 34 -6.33 2.13 -4.01
CA ILE A 34 -5.77 1.16 -4.93
C ILE A 34 -6.60 -0.11 -4.81
N SER A 35 -7.22 -0.53 -5.91
CA SER A 35 -8.04 -1.73 -5.97
C SER A 35 -7.41 -2.74 -6.94
N THR A 36 -7.29 -3.97 -6.48
CA THR A 36 -6.77 -5.12 -7.23
C THR A 36 -7.80 -6.25 -7.20
N GLN A 37 -7.55 -7.34 -7.91
CA GLN A 37 -8.38 -8.55 -7.78
C GLN A 37 -8.36 -9.13 -6.35
N GLY A 38 -7.21 -9.04 -5.67
CA GLY A 38 -7.01 -9.67 -4.36
C GLY A 38 -7.32 -8.78 -3.15
N TYR A 39 -7.19 -7.46 -3.28
CA TYR A 39 -7.34 -6.52 -2.18
C TYR A 39 -7.64 -5.09 -2.64
N GLU A 40 -8.14 -4.27 -1.72
CA GLU A 40 -8.24 -2.83 -1.83
C GLU A 40 -7.54 -2.16 -0.65
N VAL A 41 -6.76 -1.11 -0.92
CA VAL A 41 -6.04 -0.34 0.11
C VAL A 41 -6.22 1.16 -0.05
N HIS A 42 -6.31 1.84 1.09
CA HIS A 42 -6.52 3.29 1.12
C HIS A 42 -5.30 3.95 1.74
N TRP A 43 -4.53 4.65 0.91
CA TRP A 43 -3.35 5.40 1.32
C TRP A 43 -3.74 6.80 1.78
N LYS A 44 -3.63 7.10 3.09
CA LYS A 44 -3.94 8.39 3.70
C LYS A 44 -3.02 9.50 3.22
N LYS A 45 -3.54 10.71 2.99
CA LYS A 45 -2.75 11.89 2.55
C LYS A 45 -2.29 12.82 3.68
N ALA A 46 -2.64 12.53 4.93
CA ALA A 46 -2.34 13.36 6.11
C ALA A 46 -0.97 13.03 6.74
N ALA A 47 -0.61 13.72 7.84
CA ALA A 47 0.70 13.59 8.50
C ALA A 47 1.10 12.13 8.80
N GLN A 48 0.20 11.34 9.39
CA GLN A 48 0.32 9.89 9.54
C GLN A 48 0.01 9.18 8.22
N MET A 49 0.80 9.47 7.19
CA MET A 49 0.65 8.90 5.86
C MET A 49 0.86 7.38 5.92
N GLY A 50 0.14 6.61 5.10
CA GLY A 50 0.22 5.15 5.06
C GLY A 50 -1.15 4.52 4.82
N TYR A 51 -1.28 3.20 5.01
CA TYR A 51 -2.55 2.51 4.83
C TYR A 51 -3.42 2.63 6.08
N ILE A 52 -4.59 3.22 5.91
CA ILE A 52 -5.60 3.31 6.97
C ILE A 52 -6.68 2.24 6.84
N GLN A 53 -6.84 1.67 5.65
CA GLN A 53 -7.80 0.61 5.34
C GLN A 53 -7.20 -0.37 4.34
N ALA A 54 -7.61 -1.61 4.50
CA ALA A 54 -7.13 -2.80 3.82
C ALA A 54 -8.26 -3.82 3.78
N PHE A 55 -8.85 -4.05 2.61
CA PHE A 55 -9.90 -5.02 2.38
C PHE A 55 -9.33 -6.15 1.55
N VAL A 56 -9.37 -7.39 2.03
CA VAL A 56 -8.72 -8.53 1.38
C VAL A 56 -9.75 -9.57 0.98
N ALA A 57 -9.58 -10.17 -0.20
CA ALA A 57 -10.41 -11.24 -0.73
C ALA A 57 -11.92 -10.91 -0.74
N GLY A 58 -12.28 -9.65 -1.03
CA GLY A 58 -13.66 -9.19 -1.08
C GLY A 58 -14.33 -8.99 0.28
N SER A 59 -13.58 -9.04 1.38
CA SER A 59 -14.08 -8.67 2.71
C SER A 59 -14.59 -7.22 2.73
N LYS A 60 -15.66 -6.96 3.49
CA LYS A 60 -16.16 -5.60 3.78
C LYS A 60 -15.50 -5.00 5.02
N ASP A 61 -14.83 -5.83 5.80
CA ASP A 61 -14.14 -5.44 7.02
C ASP A 61 -12.66 -5.24 6.74
N THR A 62 -12.09 -4.21 7.36
CA THR A 62 -10.68 -3.91 7.17
C THR A 62 -9.79 -4.70 8.15
N ILE A 63 -8.71 -5.27 7.64
CA ILE A 63 -7.69 -5.95 8.46
C ILE A 63 -6.79 -4.99 9.25
N ILE A 64 -6.83 -3.68 8.96
CA ILE A 64 -6.08 -2.64 9.69
C ILE A 64 -6.83 -2.18 10.96
N GLY A 65 -8.05 -2.70 11.17
CA GLY A 65 -8.90 -2.34 12.30
C GLY A 65 -9.43 -0.90 12.24
N SER A 66 -10.25 -0.52 13.22
CA SER A 66 -10.91 0.79 13.29
C SER A 66 -9.98 1.94 13.71
N SER A 67 -8.80 1.62 14.25
CA SER A 67 -7.83 2.62 14.72
C SER A 67 -7.05 3.27 13.57
N GLY A 68 -6.96 2.62 12.40
CA GLY A 68 -6.31 3.15 11.20
C GLY A 68 -4.82 3.45 11.37
N ARG A 69 -4.14 2.83 12.35
CA ARG A 69 -2.75 3.13 12.72
C ARG A 69 -1.78 1.93 12.63
N ALA A 70 -2.12 0.86 11.92
CA ALA A 70 -1.22 -0.29 11.80
C ALA A 70 -0.07 -0.04 10.80
N PHE A 71 -0.37 0.67 9.71
CA PHE A 71 0.58 0.89 8.61
C PHE A 71 0.75 2.37 8.33
N TYR A 72 1.58 3.04 9.12
CA TYR A 72 1.87 4.46 8.95
C TYR A 72 3.37 4.73 9.03
N HIS A 73 3.78 5.88 8.50
CA HIS A 73 5.17 6.28 8.46
C HIS A 73 5.51 7.21 9.64
N SER A 74 6.31 6.72 10.59
CA SER A 74 6.83 7.54 11.68
C SER A 74 8.17 7.02 12.20
N SER A 75 8.98 7.91 12.76
CA SER A 75 10.28 7.56 13.34
C SER A 75 10.59 8.45 14.54
N ASP A 76 11.40 7.95 15.46
CA ASP A 76 11.90 8.65 16.63
C ASP A 76 13.14 9.48 16.26
N TYR A 77 12.96 10.80 16.20
CA TYR A 77 14.05 11.76 15.97
C TYR A 77 14.36 12.57 17.24
N GLY A 78 14.42 11.92 18.40
CA GLY A 78 14.44 12.58 19.71
C GLY A 78 13.03 13.00 20.16
N GLY A 79 12.04 12.19 19.78
CA GLY A 79 10.61 12.39 19.84
C GLY A 79 9.96 11.78 18.60
N TRP A 80 8.85 11.06 18.79
CA TRP A 80 8.08 10.47 17.69
C TRP A 80 7.55 11.55 16.75
N LYS A 81 7.90 11.44 15.46
CA LYS A 81 7.39 12.32 14.41
C LYS A 81 6.94 11.51 13.21
N ASP A 82 5.80 11.90 12.66
CA ASP A 82 5.35 11.38 11.39
C ASP A 82 6.22 11.91 10.25
N TRP A 83 6.30 11.15 9.15
CA TRP A 83 7.00 11.57 7.94
C TRP A 83 6.32 12.73 7.20
N GLY A 84 5.17 13.18 7.71
CA GLY A 84 4.45 14.36 7.26
C GLY A 84 3.41 14.07 6.18
N ALA A 85 2.66 15.11 5.82
CA ALA A 85 1.55 14.98 4.88
C ALA A 85 2.05 14.76 3.45
N LEU A 86 1.22 14.09 2.64
CA LEU A 86 1.49 13.86 1.23
C LEU A 86 1.64 15.20 0.50
N GLN A 87 2.79 15.41 -0.11
CA GLN A 87 3.07 16.58 -0.96
C GLN A 87 2.65 16.32 -2.40
N LYS A 88 2.94 15.10 -2.90
CA LYS A 88 2.68 14.70 -4.27
C LYS A 88 2.56 13.19 -4.38
N TRP A 89 1.71 12.71 -5.28
CA TRP A 89 1.75 11.33 -5.74
C TRP A 89 1.72 11.25 -7.27
N GLU A 90 2.25 10.17 -7.82
CA GLU A 90 2.34 9.92 -9.26
C GLU A 90 2.08 8.44 -9.56
N LEU A 91 1.26 8.15 -10.57
CA LEU A 91 1.20 6.82 -11.19
C LEU A 91 2.40 6.67 -12.14
N VAL A 92 3.42 5.93 -11.71
CA VAL A 92 4.69 5.76 -12.43
C VAL A 92 4.58 4.71 -13.51
N GLU A 93 3.86 3.63 -13.24
CA GLU A 93 3.67 2.52 -14.17
C GLU A 93 2.28 1.92 -13.95
N LYS A 94 1.58 1.57 -15.04
CA LYS A 94 0.37 0.76 -14.99
C LYS A 94 0.40 -0.27 -16.11
N THR A 95 0.22 -1.52 -15.73
CA THR A 95 0.11 -2.67 -16.64
C THR A 95 -1.12 -3.48 -16.26
N ALA A 96 -1.39 -4.56 -16.98
CA ALA A 96 -2.47 -5.48 -16.60
C ALA A 96 -2.24 -6.10 -15.21
N ASN A 97 -0.98 -6.36 -14.83
CA ASN A 97 -0.69 -7.16 -13.64
C ASN A 97 -0.24 -6.34 -12.43
N LYS A 98 0.02 -5.03 -12.60
CA LYS A 98 0.50 -4.16 -11.52
C LYS A 98 0.27 -2.67 -11.78
N ALA A 99 0.28 -1.90 -10.70
CA ALA A 99 0.50 -0.46 -10.71
C ALA A 99 1.69 -0.11 -9.81
N VAL A 100 2.48 0.88 -10.23
CA VAL A 100 3.56 1.46 -9.43
C VAL A 100 3.17 2.91 -9.12
N VAL A 101 3.05 3.22 -7.84
CA VAL A 101 2.69 4.57 -7.37
C VAL A 101 3.83 5.13 -6.54
N LYS A 102 4.23 6.36 -6.86
CA LYS A 102 5.21 7.11 -6.09
C LYS A 102 4.49 8.09 -5.18
N TYR A 103 4.85 8.10 -3.91
CA TYR A 103 4.39 9.05 -2.91
C TYR A 103 5.57 9.88 -2.42
N ILE A 104 5.40 11.19 -2.37
CA ILE A 104 6.39 12.14 -1.82
C ILE A 104 5.75 12.82 -0.62
N SER A 105 6.43 12.75 0.52
CA SER A 105 6.08 13.48 1.75
C SER A 105 7.31 14.21 2.27
N ARG A 106 7.07 15.17 3.16
CA ARG A 106 8.12 15.91 3.84
C ARG A 106 7.74 16.03 5.31
N ASP A 107 8.69 15.71 6.19
CA ASP A 107 8.48 15.94 7.63
C ASP A 107 8.37 17.44 7.92
N ALA A 108 7.95 17.81 9.13
CA ALA A 108 7.97 19.23 9.53
C ALA A 108 9.40 19.84 9.62
N GLY A 109 10.44 19.11 9.20
CA GLY A 109 11.84 19.49 9.28
C GLY A 109 12.52 19.47 7.91
N THR A 110 13.59 18.68 7.80
CA THR A 110 14.50 18.68 6.65
C THR A 110 14.53 17.35 5.90
N LYS A 111 13.58 16.43 6.14
CA LYS A 111 13.54 15.14 5.46
C LYS A 111 12.40 15.08 4.46
N GLU A 112 12.75 14.75 3.23
CA GLU A 112 11.81 14.39 2.18
C GLU A 112 11.85 12.88 1.99
N TYR A 113 10.69 12.25 2.01
CA TYR A 113 10.53 10.81 1.84
C TYR A 113 9.89 10.54 0.50
N THR A 114 10.48 9.62 -0.25
CA THR A 114 9.91 9.04 -1.46
C THR A 114 9.61 7.57 -1.19
N CYS A 115 8.35 7.17 -1.30
CA CYS A 115 7.93 5.77 -1.26
C CYS A 115 7.42 5.35 -2.64
N ILE A 116 8.07 4.37 -3.26
CA ILE A 116 7.59 3.72 -4.48
C ILE A 116 6.89 2.44 -4.07
N ALA A 117 5.56 2.42 -4.16
CA ALA A 117 4.73 1.27 -3.86
C ALA A 117 4.38 0.52 -5.16
N THR A 118 4.72 -0.76 -5.23
CA THR A 118 4.28 -1.66 -6.32
C THR A 118 3.14 -2.52 -5.82
N TYR A 119 1.98 -2.34 -6.45
CA TYR A 119 0.76 -3.08 -6.22
C TYR A 119 0.61 -4.12 -7.31
N TYR A 120 0.53 -5.40 -6.94
CA TYR A 120 0.34 -6.50 -7.86
C TYR A 120 -1.13 -6.95 -7.84
N ASP A 121 -1.68 -7.26 -9.01
CA ASP A 121 -3.10 -7.60 -9.13
C ASP A 121 -3.45 -8.98 -8.55
N SER A 122 -2.50 -9.92 -8.63
CA SER A 122 -2.74 -11.35 -8.36
C SER A 122 -2.12 -11.89 -7.07
N VAL A 123 -1.41 -11.07 -6.28
CA VAL A 123 -0.72 -11.52 -5.05
C VAL A 123 -0.97 -10.58 -3.88
N PRO A 124 -1.17 -11.09 -2.64
CA PRO A 124 -1.59 -10.30 -1.48
C PRO A 124 -0.41 -9.65 -0.75
N TYR A 125 0.52 -9.06 -1.49
CA TYR A 125 1.62 -8.28 -0.93
C TYR A 125 1.87 -7.02 -1.74
N ILE A 126 2.43 -6.01 -1.07
CA ILE A 126 2.80 -4.73 -1.66
C ILE A 126 4.29 -4.55 -1.42
N LYS A 127 5.05 -4.20 -2.47
CA LYS A 127 6.48 -3.88 -2.34
C LYS A 127 6.64 -2.38 -2.15
N HIS A 128 7.30 -1.95 -1.08
CA HIS A 128 7.70 -0.56 -0.87
C HIS A 128 9.21 -0.40 -1.05
N GLU A 129 9.60 0.63 -1.80
CA GLU A 129 10.97 1.10 -1.90
C GLU A 129 11.02 2.54 -1.40
N VAL A 130 11.67 2.74 -0.25
CA VAL A 130 11.72 4.04 0.41
C VAL A 130 13.10 4.67 0.26
N THR A 131 13.13 5.93 -0.15
CA THR A 131 14.32 6.78 -0.12
C THR A 131 14.06 8.00 0.76
N VAL A 132 15.03 8.33 1.61
CA VAL A 132 15.01 9.54 2.44
C VAL A 132 16.08 10.50 1.93
N LYS A 133 15.69 11.74 1.67
CA LYS A 133 16.58 12.82 1.28
C LYS A 133 16.62 13.87 2.38
N ASN A 134 17.82 14.17 2.88
CA ASN A 134 18.03 15.37 3.69
C ASN A 134 18.06 16.60 2.78
N THR A 135 17.17 17.55 3.03
CA THR A 135 17.03 18.80 2.29
C THR A 135 17.62 20.00 3.02
N GLY A 136 18.23 19.79 4.19
CA GLY A 136 18.94 20.81 4.95
C GLY A 136 20.46 20.62 4.92
N ASP A 137 21.18 21.57 5.51
CA ASP A 137 22.65 21.58 5.51
C ASP A 137 23.27 20.74 6.63
N ALA A 138 22.55 20.57 7.74
CA ALA A 138 23.01 19.78 8.88
C ALA A 138 22.84 18.28 8.63
N ALA A 139 23.78 17.47 9.11
CA ALA A 139 23.63 16.02 9.11
C ALA A 139 22.38 15.61 9.93
N VAL A 140 21.65 14.61 9.42
CA VAL A 140 20.46 14.06 10.09
C VAL A 140 20.53 12.54 10.12
N THR A 141 20.04 11.95 11.20
CA THR A 141 19.84 10.49 11.26
C THR A 141 18.68 10.11 10.36
N SER A 142 18.92 9.23 9.37
CA SER A 142 17.90 8.77 8.42
C SER A 142 16.93 7.77 9.04
N PHE A 143 17.46 6.79 9.77
CA PHE A 143 16.72 5.76 10.51
C PHE A 143 17.33 5.61 11.90
N ALA A 144 16.56 5.91 12.94
CA ALA A 144 17.00 5.76 14.33
C ALA A 144 16.24 4.60 15.00
N SER A 145 14.91 4.71 15.04
CA SER A 145 13.96 3.71 15.51
C SER A 145 12.57 4.14 15.01
N GLY A 146 11.78 3.29 14.37
CA GLY A 146 10.55 3.74 13.75
C GLY A 146 9.75 2.63 13.08
N HIS A 147 8.60 2.99 12.51
CA HIS A 147 7.73 2.08 11.76
C HIS A 147 8.21 1.91 10.33
N ASP A 148 9.51 1.69 10.17
CA ASP A 148 10.19 1.82 8.89
C ASP A 148 10.30 0.44 8.22
N PRO A 149 9.81 0.26 6.98
CA PRO A 149 9.21 1.32 6.17
C PRO A 149 7.74 1.62 6.49
N MET A 150 6.89 0.69 6.99
CA MET A 150 5.45 0.96 7.12
C MET A 150 4.68 0.11 8.16
N PHE A 151 5.25 -0.31 9.29
CA PHE A 151 4.51 -1.13 10.27
C PHE A 151 4.73 -0.73 11.74
N GLU A 152 3.63 -0.54 12.48
CA GLU A 152 3.66 -0.38 13.93
C GLU A 152 3.86 -1.73 14.63
N VAL A 153 5.12 -2.02 14.96
CA VAL A 153 5.54 -3.28 15.60
C VAL A 153 4.88 -3.55 16.96
N ASN A 154 4.32 -2.52 17.62
CA ASN A 154 3.69 -2.67 18.93
C ASN A 154 2.16 -2.74 18.86
N MET A 155 1.56 -2.70 17.67
CA MET A 155 0.10 -2.75 17.56
C MET A 155 -0.40 -4.18 17.71
N GLU A 156 -1.33 -4.39 18.65
CA GLU A 156 -2.11 -5.63 18.70
C GLU A 156 -3.28 -5.54 17.71
N THR A 157 -3.23 -6.35 16.65
CA THR A 157 -4.36 -6.51 15.73
C THR A 157 -4.81 -7.96 15.71
N GLU A 158 -6.12 -8.17 15.58
CA GLU A 158 -6.70 -9.51 15.53
C GLU A 158 -6.11 -10.33 14.39
N GLY A 159 -5.73 -11.59 14.68
CA GLY A 159 -5.10 -12.49 13.69
C GLY A 159 -3.61 -12.23 13.43
N MET A 160 -2.99 -11.25 14.09
CA MET A 160 -1.56 -10.98 13.94
C MET A 160 -0.70 -12.09 14.55
N GLN A 161 0.29 -12.56 13.80
CA GLN A 161 1.36 -13.43 14.30
C GLN A 161 2.66 -12.62 14.34
N ASN A 162 3.27 -12.51 15.53
CA ASN A 162 4.52 -11.77 15.74
C ASN A 162 5.74 -12.69 15.72
N ASN A 163 6.79 -12.28 15.01
CA ASN A 163 8.12 -12.87 15.19
C ASN A 163 8.84 -12.27 16.41
N ALA A 164 9.69 -13.09 17.04
CA ALA A 164 10.72 -12.57 17.94
C ALA A 164 11.81 -11.86 17.11
N GLN A 165 12.45 -10.86 17.72
CA GLN A 165 13.58 -10.14 17.12
C GLN A 165 14.65 -11.10 16.54
N PRO A 166 15.25 -10.82 15.37
CA PRO A 166 15.05 -9.62 14.54
C PRO A 166 13.71 -9.62 13.79
N PHE A 167 13.01 -8.50 13.84
CA PHE A 167 11.80 -8.26 13.03
C PHE A 167 12.16 -8.33 11.54
N PRO A 168 11.56 -9.23 10.73
CA PRO A 168 11.52 -8.98 9.29
C PRO A 168 10.92 -7.58 9.00
N HIS A 169 11.08 -7.07 7.79
CA HIS A 169 10.41 -5.83 7.39
C HIS A 169 9.33 -6.16 6.37
N VAL A 170 8.58 -7.24 6.62
CA VAL A 170 7.63 -7.81 5.66
C VAL A 170 6.31 -8.11 6.33
N VAL A 171 5.24 -7.52 5.77
CA VAL A 171 3.88 -7.80 6.23
C VAL A 171 3.08 -8.50 5.13
N TYR A 172 2.66 -9.74 5.37
CA TYR A 172 1.81 -10.51 4.46
C TYR A 172 0.36 -10.41 4.87
N TRP A 173 -0.51 -10.09 3.91
CA TRP A 173 -1.92 -9.89 4.18
C TRP A 173 -2.65 -11.21 4.01
N MET A 174 -3.40 -11.61 5.03
CA MET A 174 -4.17 -12.84 5.08
C MET A 174 -5.67 -12.51 5.12
N LYS A 175 -6.52 -13.49 4.80
CA LYS A 175 -7.98 -13.32 4.86
C LYS A 175 -8.44 -12.91 6.27
N ASP A 176 -7.79 -13.47 7.29
CA ASP A 176 -8.20 -13.34 8.70
C ASP A 176 -7.21 -12.48 9.52
N GLY A 177 -6.37 -11.66 8.86
CA GLY A 177 -5.39 -10.82 9.55
C GLY A 177 -4.18 -10.48 8.69
N TYR A 178 -3.02 -10.30 9.31
CA TYR A 178 -1.76 -10.14 8.60
C TYR A 178 -0.62 -10.78 9.40
N TYR A 179 0.36 -11.34 8.69
CA TYR A 179 1.62 -11.73 9.30
C TYR A 179 2.53 -10.51 9.26
N ALA A 180 2.83 -9.93 10.42
CA ALA A 180 3.84 -8.90 10.52
C ALA A 180 5.00 -9.47 11.32
N GLY A 181 6.13 -9.61 10.65
CA GLY A 181 7.39 -9.88 11.28
C GLY A 181 8.30 -8.79 10.82
#